data_AF-A0A0B6Z356-F1
#
_entry.id   AF-A0A0B6Z356-F1
#
_cell.length_a   1.000
_cell.length_b   1.000
_cell.length_c   1.000
_cell.angle_alpha   90.00
_cell.angle_beta   90.00
_cell.angle_gamma   90.00
#
_symmetry.space_group_name_H-M   'P 1'
#
loop_
_entity.id
_entity.type
_entity.pdbx_description
1 polymer ?
#
loop_
_entity_poly.entity_id
_entity_poly.type
_entity_poly.pdbx_seq_one_letter_code
_entity_poly.pdbx_strand_id
1 'polypeptide(L)'
;MDRENDIQRSYQTERGEVVAGIAEQFMTNWTSSIFRERCVAQIESVRREALPQANSPDPVEKFLAQKDPKQLEEFVFEKSKTREDYVSLIAEMLMMLRQHAGKPLVNSQVLENASPQDLAAAGLIHNGVNDGKDGGAKAKK
;
A
#
# COMPACT_ATOMS: atom_id res chain seq x y z
N MET A 1 -23.37 46.16 29.67
CA MET A 1 -23.40 46.31 28.20
C MET A 1 -23.11 44.95 27.59
N ASP A 2 -23.96 43.94 27.86
CA ASP A 2 -23.53 42.53 27.68
C ASP A 2 -24.51 41.70 26.86
N ARG A 3 -25.67 42.26 26.50
CA ARG A 3 -26.74 41.50 25.82
C ARG A 3 -26.57 41.45 24.29
N GLU A 4 -25.95 42.47 23.68
CA GLU A 4 -25.71 42.50 22.23
C GLU A 4 -24.51 41.63 21.80
N ASN A 5 -23.48 41.52 22.65
CA ASN A 5 -22.31 40.65 22.38
C ASN A 5 -22.68 39.16 22.45
N ASP A 6 -23.59 38.77 23.34
CA ASP A 6 -24.05 37.39 23.48
C ASP A 6 -24.83 36.92 22.24
N ILE A 7 -25.68 37.78 21.70
CA ILE A 7 -26.48 37.50 20.49
C ILE A 7 -25.59 37.36 19.25
N GLN A 8 -24.58 38.23 19.08
CA GLN A 8 -23.65 38.09 17.95
C GLN A 8 -22.78 36.83 18.04
N ARG A 9 -22.40 36.39 19.25
CA ARG A 9 -21.67 35.13 19.46
C ARG A 9 -22.54 33.91 19.18
N SER A 10 -23.81 33.91 19.56
CA SER A 10 -24.72 32.79 19.27
C SER A 10 -24.90 32.60 17.76
N TYR A 11 -25.13 33.68 17.00
CA TYR A 11 -25.28 33.60 15.54
C TYR A 11 -24.02 33.15 14.80
N GLN A 12 -22.81 33.49 15.28
CA GLN A 12 -21.56 32.98 14.68
C GLN A 12 -21.34 31.50 15.00
N THR A 13 -21.69 31.07 16.21
CA THR A 13 -21.56 29.68 16.65
C THR A 13 -22.53 28.78 15.89
N GLU A 14 -23.80 29.17 15.79
CA GLU A 14 -24.83 28.42 15.05
C GLU A 14 -24.50 28.33 13.55
N ARG A 15 -23.98 29.40 12.92
CA ARG A 15 -23.50 29.33 11.53
C ARG A 15 -22.30 28.41 11.36
N GLY A 16 -21.35 28.43 12.29
CA GLY A 16 -20.18 27.55 12.26
C GLY A 16 -20.55 26.07 12.41
N GLU A 17 -21.48 25.76 13.32
CA GLU A 17 -21.98 24.40 13.54
C GLU A 17 -22.80 23.87 12.37
N VAL A 18 -23.63 24.71 11.74
CA VAL A 18 -24.39 24.32 10.53
C VAL A 18 -23.43 24.04 9.37
N VAL A 19 -22.38 24.85 9.19
CA VAL A 19 -21.36 24.62 8.16
C VAL A 19 -20.53 23.36 8.45
N ALA A 20 -20.19 23.10 9.71
CA ALA A 20 -19.50 21.88 10.13
C ALA A 20 -20.37 20.63 9.90
N GLY A 21 -21.65 20.66 10.26
CA GLY A 21 -22.59 19.56 10.05
C GLY A 21 -22.84 19.26 8.56
N ILE A 22 -22.88 20.29 7.71
CA ILE A 22 -22.96 20.11 6.24
C ILE A 22 -21.66 19.53 5.68
N ALA A 23 -20.50 20.00 6.15
CA ALA A 23 -19.21 19.42 5.76
C ALA A 23 -19.06 17.97 6.22
N GLU A 24 -19.56 17.64 7.40
CA GLU A 24 -19.56 16.28 7.96
C GLU A 24 -20.52 15.35 7.21
N GLN A 25 -21.70 15.83 6.80
CA GLN A 25 -22.61 15.10 5.89
C GLN A 25 -21.98 14.89 4.50
N PHE A 26 -21.23 15.87 3.99
CA PHE A 26 -20.53 15.73 2.72
C PHE A 26 -19.35 14.74 2.81
N MET A 27 -18.64 14.73 3.95
CA MET A 27 -17.53 13.80 4.23
C MET A 27 -17.98 12.39 4.64
N THR A 28 -19.27 12.19 4.95
CA THR A 28 -19.85 10.88 5.27
C THR A 28 -20.57 10.23 4.10
N ASN A 29 -20.89 10.99 3.04
CA ASN A 29 -21.38 10.42 1.79
C ASN A 29 -20.24 9.72 1.02
N TRP A 30 -20.08 8.43 1.30
CA TRP A 30 -19.03 7.59 0.74
C TRP A 30 -19.09 7.43 -0.78
N THR A 31 -20.26 7.66 -1.39
CA THR A 31 -20.42 7.63 -2.86
C THR A 31 -20.06 8.96 -3.53
N SER A 32 -19.79 10.01 -2.74
CA SER A 32 -19.40 11.31 -3.29
C SER A 32 -18.04 11.26 -3.99
N SER A 33 -17.88 12.07 -5.03
CA SER A 33 -16.60 12.18 -5.75
C SER A 33 -15.47 12.61 -4.83
N ILE A 34 -15.71 13.54 -3.89
CA ILE A 34 -14.67 14.01 -2.97
C ILE A 34 -14.19 12.89 -2.04
N PHE A 35 -15.09 12.07 -1.51
CA PHE A 35 -14.70 10.95 -0.64
C PHE A 35 -13.88 9.91 -1.42
N ARG A 36 -14.34 9.58 -2.63
CA ARG A 36 -13.66 8.63 -3.52
C ARG A 36 -12.30 9.15 -3.97
N GLU A 37 -12.18 10.44 -4.32
CA GLU A 37 -10.91 11.09 -4.67
C GLU A 37 -9.89 11.02 -3.52
N ARG A 38 -10.33 11.17 -2.27
CA ARG A 38 -9.44 10.97 -1.11
C ARG A 38 -8.93 9.53 -1.02
N CYS A 39 -9.78 8.54 -1.31
CA CYS A 39 -9.37 7.14 -1.34
C CYS A 39 -8.37 6.87 -2.47
N VAL A 40 -8.60 7.40 -3.67
CA VAL A 40 -7.66 7.37 -4.79
C VAL A 40 -6.30 7.96 -4.40
N ALA A 41 -6.29 9.13 -3.76
CA ALA A 41 -5.06 9.77 -3.31
C ALA A 41 -4.28 8.92 -2.29
N GLN A 42 -4.98 8.22 -1.38
CA GLN A 42 -4.34 7.29 -0.45
C GLN A 42 -3.74 6.06 -1.18
N ILE A 43 -4.47 5.49 -2.14
CA ILE A 43 -3.96 4.38 -2.96
C ILE A 43 -2.70 4.82 -3.72
N GLU A 44 -2.72 6.00 -4.33
CA GLU A 44 -1.56 6.55 -5.05
C GLU A 44 -0.35 6.77 -4.13
N SER A 45 -0.57 7.35 -2.94
CA SER A 45 0.50 7.58 -1.96
C SER A 45 1.17 6.26 -1.55
N VAL A 46 0.38 5.27 -1.16
CA VAL A 46 0.91 3.97 -0.71
C VAL A 46 1.56 3.21 -1.87
N ARG A 47 0.99 3.28 -3.08
CA ARG A 47 1.56 2.64 -4.27
C ARG A 47 2.92 3.23 -4.66
N ARG A 48 3.10 4.54 -4.51
CA ARG A 48 4.41 5.22 -4.71
C ARG A 48 5.48 4.75 -3.74
N GLU A 49 5.10 4.42 -2.51
CA GLU A 49 6.01 3.87 -1.50
C GLU A 49 6.28 2.38 -1.73
N ALA A 50 5.24 1.64 -2.13
CA ALA A 50 5.29 0.20 -2.28
C ALA A 50 5.98 -0.30 -3.57
N LEU A 51 5.94 0.50 -4.64
CA LEU A 51 6.53 0.18 -5.95
C LEU A 51 6.20 -1.26 -6.44
N PRO A 52 4.91 -1.66 -6.52
CA PRO A 52 4.53 -3.00 -6.91
C PRO A 52 4.98 -3.34 -8.33
N GLN A 53 5.41 -4.58 -8.56
CA GLN A 53 6.03 -5.00 -9.82
C GLN A 53 5.06 -5.66 -10.80
N ALA A 54 4.96 -5.12 -12.03
CA ALA A 54 4.05 -5.62 -13.06
C ALA A 54 4.43 -7.00 -13.64
N ASN A 55 5.68 -7.42 -13.43
CA ASN A 55 6.21 -8.73 -13.79
C ASN A 55 6.28 -9.70 -12.60
N SER A 56 5.70 -9.35 -11.45
CA SER A 56 5.68 -10.25 -10.30
C SER A 56 4.97 -11.57 -10.64
N PRO A 57 5.49 -12.72 -10.16
CA PRO A 57 4.78 -14.00 -10.24
C PRO A 57 3.54 -14.03 -9.34
N ASP A 58 3.42 -13.09 -8.39
CA ASP A 58 2.25 -12.95 -7.55
C ASP A 58 1.11 -12.25 -8.32
N PRO A 59 -0.04 -12.91 -8.51
CA PRO A 59 -1.17 -12.33 -9.25
C PRO A 59 -1.73 -11.07 -8.57
N VAL A 60 -1.64 -10.95 -7.25
CA VAL A 60 -2.13 -9.79 -6.50
C VAL A 60 -1.22 -8.59 -6.75
N GLU A 61 0.09 -8.76 -6.59
CA GLU A 61 1.07 -7.71 -6.84
C GLU A 61 1.01 -7.24 -8.30
N LYS A 62 0.89 -8.18 -9.25
CA LYS A 62 0.71 -7.87 -10.67
C LYS A 62 -0.54 -7.04 -10.93
N PHE A 63 -1.67 -7.39 -10.31
CA PHE A 63 -2.91 -6.61 -10.42
C PHE A 63 -2.73 -5.19 -9.88
N LEU A 64 -2.12 -5.04 -8.71
CA LEU A 64 -1.85 -3.75 -8.06
C LEU A 64 -0.84 -2.89 -8.86
N ALA A 65 0.07 -3.52 -9.58
CA ALA A 65 1.04 -2.85 -10.44
C ALA A 65 0.46 -2.41 -11.78
N GLN A 66 -0.45 -3.18 -12.37
CA GLN A 66 -0.97 -2.94 -13.73
C GLN A 66 -2.13 -1.93 -13.78
N LYS A 67 -2.86 -1.76 -12.68
CA LYS A 67 -4.03 -0.89 -12.62
C LYS A 67 -3.66 0.49 -12.08
N ASP A 68 -4.26 1.53 -12.65
CA ASP A 68 -4.12 2.89 -12.12
C ASP A 68 -4.89 3.04 -10.80
N PRO A 69 -4.51 3.99 -9.91
CA PRO A 69 -5.16 4.16 -8.61
C PRO A 69 -6.67 4.38 -8.70
N LYS A 70 -7.14 5.07 -9.75
CA LYS A 70 -8.57 5.23 -10.04
C LYS A 70 -9.26 3.92 -10.40
N GLN A 71 -8.61 3.07 -11.19
CA GLN A 71 -9.17 1.77 -11.57
C GLN A 71 -9.23 0.80 -10.39
N LEU A 72 -8.22 0.88 -9.50
CA LEU A 72 -8.19 0.12 -8.26
C LEU A 72 -9.31 0.54 -7.31
N GLU A 73 -9.51 1.84 -7.14
CA GLU A 73 -10.62 2.38 -6.35
C GLU A 73 -11.98 2.03 -6.95
N GLU A 74 -12.18 2.19 -8.26
CA GLU A 74 -13.44 1.84 -8.94
C GLU A 74 -13.77 0.37 -8.76
N PHE A 75 -12.77 -0.53 -8.88
CA PHE A 75 -12.96 -1.96 -8.64
C PHE A 75 -13.46 -2.26 -7.22
N VAL A 76 -13.00 -1.51 -6.22
CA VAL A 76 -13.48 -1.64 -4.84
C VAL A 76 -14.87 -1.04 -4.70
N PHE A 77 -15.11 0.12 -5.30
CA PHE A 77 -16.40 0.81 -5.29
C PHE A 77 -17.52 -0.07 -5.87
N GLU A 78 -17.33 -0.65 -7.05
CA GLU A 78 -18.29 -1.54 -7.73
C GLU A 78 -18.62 -2.79 -6.90
N LYS A 79 -17.69 -3.27 -6.07
CA LYS A 79 -17.90 -4.42 -5.19
C LYS A 79 -18.60 -4.07 -3.87
N SER A 80 -18.61 -2.80 -3.50
CA SER A 80 -19.06 -2.35 -2.19
C SER A 80 -20.55 -2.06 -2.20
N LYS A 81 -21.26 -2.55 -1.18
CA LYS A 81 -22.70 -2.31 -1.01
C LYS A 81 -22.98 -1.27 0.06
N THR A 82 -22.04 -1.14 1.00
CA THR A 82 -22.11 -0.22 2.13
C THR A 82 -20.82 0.58 2.23
N ARG A 83 -20.87 1.66 3.02
CA ARG A 83 -19.67 2.46 3.34
C ARG A 83 -18.63 1.61 4.04
N GLU A 84 -19.08 0.77 4.97
CA GLU A 84 -18.23 -0.08 5.79
C GLU A 84 -17.50 -1.11 4.94
N ASP A 85 -18.18 -1.72 3.97
CA ASP A 85 -17.56 -2.62 2.98
C ASP A 85 -16.49 -1.87 2.17
N TYR A 86 -16.85 -0.69 1.66
CA TYR A 86 -15.95 0.12 0.83
C TYR A 86 -14.67 0.50 1.58
N VAL A 87 -14.81 1.06 2.79
CA VAL A 87 -13.65 1.44 3.61
C VAL A 87 -12.80 0.23 4.00
N SER A 88 -13.44 -0.91 4.32
CA SER A 88 -12.73 -2.14 4.68
C SER A 88 -11.93 -2.70 3.50
N LEU A 89 -12.52 -2.76 2.31
CA LEU A 89 -11.86 -3.23 1.09
C LEU A 89 -10.73 -2.28 0.64
N ILE A 90 -10.92 -0.96 0.78
CA ILE A 90 -9.84 0.01 0.56
C ILE A 90 -8.70 -0.25 1.55
N ALA A 91 -8.99 -0.43 2.84
CA ALA A 91 -7.97 -0.70 3.85
C ALA A 91 -7.20 -1.99 3.56
N GLU A 92 -7.89 -3.08 3.18
CA GLU A 92 -7.29 -4.35 2.77
C GLU A 92 -6.36 -4.16 1.56
N MET A 93 -6.80 -3.41 0.55
CA MET A 93 -5.97 -3.09 -0.62
C MET A 93 -4.70 -2.31 -0.24
N LEU A 94 -4.81 -1.32 0.63
CA LEU A 94 -3.65 -0.57 1.11
C LEU A 94 -2.71 -1.47 1.93
N MET A 95 -3.23 -2.43 2.69
CA MET A 95 -2.41 -3.42 3.39
C MET A 95 -1.68 -4.34 2.41
N MET A 96 -2.36 -4.85 1.38
CA MET A 96 -1.74 -5.66 0.33
C MET A 96 -0.61 -4.90 -0.36
N LEU A 97 -0.84 -3.63 -0.76
CA LEU A 97 0.21 -2.78 -1.34
C LEU A 97 1.45 -2.71 -0.42
N ARG A 98 1.26 -2.49 0.89
CA ARG A 98 2.36 -2.42 1.86
C ARG A 98 3.05 -3.76 2.11
N GLN A 99 2.33 -4.87 2.02
CA GLN A 99 2.90 -6.21 2.22
C GLN A 99 3.71 -6.65 1.01
N HIS A 100 3.23 -6.35 -0.20
CA HIS A 100 3.96 -6.63 -1.44
C HIS A 100 5.10 -5.64 -1.69
N ALA A 101 5.14 -4.48 -1.00
CA ALA A 101 6.30 -3.59 -0.94
C ALA A 101 7.57 -4.23 -0.34
N GLY A 102 7.45 -5.44 0.23
CA GLY A 102 8.44 -6.08 1.08
C GLY A 102 9.38 -7.07 0.40
N LYS A 103 9.33 -7.27 -0.92
CA LYS A 103 10.49 -7.88 -1.59
C LYS A 103 11.49 -6.75 -1.78
N PRO A 104 12.61 -6.70 -1.04
CA PRO A 104 13.66 -5.75 -1.38
C PRO A 104 13.97 -5.96 -2.86
N LEU A 105 13.85 -4.92 -3.67
CA LEU A 105 14.45 -4.91 -5.01
C LEU A 105 15.96 -5.00 -4.77
N VAL A 106 16.45 -6.22 -4.55
CA VAL A 106 17.87 -6.48 -4.59
C VAL A 106 18.21 -6.34 -6.06
N ASN A 107 18.82 -5.21 -6.40
CA ASN A 107 19.28 -4.96 -7.75
C ASN A 107 20.24 -6.10 -8.12
N SER A 108 19.85 -6.96 -9.06
CA SER A 108 20.64 -8.14 -9.42
C SER A 108 22.04 -7.75 -9.92
N GLN A 109 22.19 -6.59 -10.58
CA GLN A 109 23.49 -6.07 -10.97
C GLN A 109 24.36 -5.67 -9.77
N VAL A 110 23.76 -5.26 -8.64
CA VAL A 110 24.51 -4.96 -7.42
C VAL A 110 24.98 -6.26 -6.75
N LEU A 111 24.19 -7.34 -6.81
CA LEU A 111 24.63 -8.66 -6.34
C LEU A 111 25.73 -9.28 -7.21
N GLU A 112 25.62 -9.16 -8.54
CA GLU A 112 26.61 -9.69 -9.47
C GLU A 112 27.98 -9.02 -9.35
N ASN A 113 28.00 -7.75 -8.91
CA ASN A 113 29.22 -6.99 -8.65
C ASN A 113 29.63 -6.96 -7.17
N ALA A 114 28.83 -7.52 -6.26
CA ALA A 114 29.13 -7.53 -4.84
C ALA A 114 30.23 -8.54 -4.54
N SER A 115 31.18 -8.16 -3.68
CA SER A 115 32.23 -9.07 -3.28
C SER A 115 31.63 -10.22 -2.44
N PRO A 116 32.24 -11.43 -2.49
CA PRO A 116 31.79 -12.56 -1.65
C PRO A 116 31.76 -12.23 -0.15
N GLN A 117 32.59 -11.28 0.30
CA GLN A 117 32.65 -10.84 1.69
C GLN A 117 31.43 -9.99 2.07
N ASP A 118 30.98 -9.10 1.18
CA ASP A 118 29.79 -8.27 1.40
C ASP A 118 28.51 -9.12 1.41
N LEU A 119 28.45 -10.13 0.55
CA LEU A 119 27.35 -11.09 0.49
C LEU A 119 27.28 -11.98 1.75
N ALA A 120 28.44 -12.38 2.29
CA ALA A 120 28.52 -13.13 3.55
C ALA A 120 28.12 -12.25 4.76
N ALA A 121 28.55 -10.99 4.79
CA ALA A 121 28.18 -10.03 5.83
C ALA A 121 26.67 -9.71 5.83
N ALA A 122 26.04 -9.73 4.66
CA ALA A 122 24.59 -9.59 4.51
C ALA A 122 23.78 -10.87 4.82
N GLY A 123 24.44 -11.97 5.20
CA GLY A 123 23.78 -13.23 5.55
C GLY A 123 23.19 -14.00 4.35
N LEU A 124 23.57 -13.64 3.11
CA LEU A 124 23.07 -14.27 1.88
C LEU A 124 23.84 -15.55 1.51
N ILE A 125 24.97 -15.81 2.18
CA ILE A 125 25.80 -17.00 1.97
C ILE A 125 25.86 -17.79 3.28
N HIS A 126 24.87 -18.62 3.56
CA HIS A 126 25.04 -19.69 4.55
C HIS A 126 24.45 -21.02 4.07
N ASN A 127 25.38 -21.85 3.59
CA ASN A 127 25.45 -23.31 3.58
C ASN A 127 24.29 -24.16 3.01
N GLY A 128 24.57 -24.73 1.85
CA GLY A 128 23.90 -25.93 1.33
C GLY A 128 24.52 -26.51 0.05
N VAL A 129 25.78 -26.21 -0.30
CA VAL A 129 26.46 -26.94 -1.38
C VAL A 129 27.04 -28.20 -0.77
N ASN A 130 26.32 -29.30 -0.96
CA ASN A 130 26.84 -30.64 -0.72
C ASN A 130 27.96 -30.87 -1.74
N ASP A 131 29.20 -30.81 -1.26
CA ASP A 131 30.43 -31.02 -2.01
C ASP A 131 30.49 -32.50 -2.48
N GLY A 132 29.89 -32.77 -3.64
CA GLY A 132 29.98 -34.06 -4.31
C GLY A 132 31.30 -34.20 -5.06
N LYS A 133 32.43 -34.23 -4.34
CA LYS A 133 33.74 -34.51 -4.94
C LYS A 133 34.74 -35.16 -3.96
N ASP A 134 34.53 -36.44 -3.72
CA ASP A 134 35.59 -37.38 -3.31
C ASP A 134 35.64 -38.44 -4.42
N GLY A 135 36.70 -38.53 -5.24
CA GLY A 135 38.00 -39.01 -4.82
C GLY A 135 38.12 -40.48 -5.26
N GLY A 136 38.75 -40.73 -6.41
CA GLY A 136 38.84 -42.07 -6.99
C GLY A 136 39.79 -43.00 -6.23
N ALA A 137 39.50 -44.30 -6.26
CA ALA A 137 40.47 -45.35 -5.97
C ALA A 137 40.25 -46.57 -6.88
N LYS A 138 41.32 -46.99 -7.57
CA LYS A 138 41.41 -48.19 -8.40
C LYS A 138 41.30 -49.46 -7.55
N ALA A 139 40.77 -50.54 -8.13
CA ALA A 139 41.35 -51.88 -7.97
C ALA A 139 40.84 -52.86 -9.05
N LYS A 140 41.81 -53.51 -9.70
CA LYS A 140 41.65 -54.70 -10.55
C LYS A 140 41.08 -55.87 -9.73
N LYS A 141 40.23 -56.71 -10.33
CA LYS A 141 40.55 -58.13 -10.59
C LYS A 141 39.60 -58.70 -11.64
#